data_AF-A0A7X7C2H5-F1
#
_entry.id   AF-A0A7X7C2H5-F1
#
_cell.length_a   1.000
_cell.length_b   1.000
_cell.length_c   1.000
_cell.angle_alpha   90.00
_cell.angle_beta   90.00
_cell.angle_gamma   90.00
#
_symmetry.space_group_name_H-M   'P 1'
#
loop_
_entity.id
_entity.type
_entity.pdbx_description
1 polymer ?
#
loop_
_entity_poly.entity_id
_entity_poly.type
_entity_poly.pdbx_seq_one_letter_code
_entity_poly.pdbx_strand_id
1 'polypeptide(L)' 'MLIDKNMNKQDLKNATGISSASIAKLGKGENITTDILLKICEVLDCRLEDIMETIKE' A
#
# COMPACT_ATOMS: atom_id res chain seq x y z
N MET A 1 -4.82 3.98 8.59
CA MET A 1 -4.09 4.82 7.60
C MET A 1 -5.00 5.43 6.54
N LEU A 2 -5.59 4.65 5.60
CA LEU A 2 -6.38 5.23 4.51
C LEU A 2 -7.62 6.00 4.99
N ILE A 3 -8.32 5.46 6.00
CA ILE A 3 -9.47 6.11 6.63
C ILE A 3 -9.06 7.46 7.24
N ASP A 4 -7.93 7.51 7.93
CA ASP A 4 -7.41 8.72 8.59
C ASP A 4 -7.08 9.83 7.58
N LYS A 5 -6.72 9.44 6.35
CA LYS A 5 -6.45 10.35 5.22
C LYS A 5 -7.67 10.59 4.32
N ASN A 6 -8.84 10.07 4.67
CA ASN A 6 -10.05 10.12 3.84
C ASN A 6 -9.82 9.63 2.39
N MET A 7 -9.04 8.56 2.25
CA MET A 7 -8.68 7.95 0.96
C MET A 7 -9.31 6.57 0.83
N ASN A 8 -9.71 6.22 -0.39
CA ASN A 8 -10.02 4.84 -0.76
C ASN A 8 -8.87 4.20 -1.57
N LYS A 9 -9.01 2.95 -1.99
CA LYS A 9 -7.98 2.22 -2.77
C LYS A 9 -7.72 2.84 -4.14
N GLN A 10 -8.73 3.44 -4.77
CA GLN A 10 -8.58 4.14 -6.05
C GLN A 10 -7.81 5.45 -5.88
N ASP A 11 -8.03 6.16 -4.77
CA ASP A 11 -7.24 7.36 -4.43
C ASP A 11 -5.78 7.00 -4.17
N LEU A 12 -5.53 5.92 -3.41
CA LEU A 12 -4.18 5.41 -3.20
C LEU A 12 -3.50 5.04 -4.52
N LYS A 13 -4.22 4.37 -5.43
CA LYS A 13 -3.72 4.05 -6.77
C LYS A 13 -3.31 5.31 -7.53
N ASN A 14 -4.18 6.31 -7.54
CA ASN A 14 -3.95 7.55 -8.28
C ASN A 14 -2.77 8.33 -7.71
N ALA A 15 -2.66 8.41 -6.37
CA ALA A 15 -1.59 9.13 -5.69
C ALA A 15 -0.21 8.44 -5.82
N THR A 16 -0.18 7.10 -5.76
CA THR A 16 1.08 6.32 -5.85
C THR A 16 1.52 6.02 -7.29
N GLY A 17 0.61 6.16 -8.26
CA GLY A 17 0.84 5.79 -9.66
C GLY A 17 1.00 4.29 -9.90
N ILE A 18 0.67 3.43 -8.93
CA ILE A 18 0.83 1.98 -9.08
C ILE A 18 -0.29 1.36 -9.92
N SER A 19 -0.02 0.20 -10.50
CA SER A 19 -1.00 -0.48 -11.36
C SER A 19 -2.25 -0.95 -10.58
N SER A 20 -3.39 -1.09 -11.27
CA SER A 20 -4.59 -1.72 -10.68
C SER A 20 -4.28 -3.14 -10.18
N ALA A 21 -3.40 -3.87 -10.86
CA ALA A 21 -2.99 -5.21 -10.45
C ALA A 21 -2.25 -5.19 -9.10
N SER A 22 -1.40 -4.19 -8.87
CA SER A 22 -0.70 -4.01 -7.59
C SER A 22 -1.68 -3.72 -6.44
N ILE A 23 -2.68 -2.86 -6.67
CA ILE A 23 -3.74 -2.59 -5.67
C ILE A 23 -4.57 -3.84 -5.38
N ALA A 24 -4.87 -4.64 -6.41
CA ALA A 24 -5.60 -5.89 -6.24
C ALA A 24 -4.80 -6.90 -5.38
N LYS A 25 -3.49 -7.05 -5.65
CA LYS A 25 -2.58 -7.88 -4.84
C LYS A 25 -2.52 -7.43 -3.39
N LEU A 26 -2.32 -6.12 -3.16
CA LEU A 26 -2.34 -5.53 -1.83
C LEU A 26 -3.66 -5.84 -1.08
N GLY A 27 -4.79 -5.75 -1.77
CA GLY A 27 -6.11 -6.06 -1.21
C GLY A 27 -6.33 -7.52 -0.85
N LYS A 28 -5.53 -8.44 -1.40
CA LYS A 28 -5.58 -9.89 -1.13
C LYS A 28 -4.47 -10.37 -0.18
N GLY A 29 -3.57 -9.47 0.24
CA GLY A 29 -2.37 -9.85 0.99
C GLY A 29 -1.36 -10.64 0.16
N GLU A 30 -1.39 -10.53 -1.18
CA GLU A 30 -0.43 -11.18 -2.07
C GLU A 30 0.89 -10.41 -2.14
N ASN A 31 1.95 -11.12 -2.54
CA ASN A 31 3.29 -10.54 -2.69
C ASN A 31 3.34 -9.38 -3.71
N ILE A 32 4.01 -8.31 -3.30
CA ILE A 32 4.34 -7.12 -4.08
C ILE A 32 5.81 -6.78 -3.88
N THR A 33 6.38 -6.01 -4.80
CA THR A 33 7.80 -5.62 -4.75
C THR A 33 8.03 -4.50 -3.75
N THR A 34 9.25 -4.42 -3.21
CA THR A 34 9.65 -3.35 -2.27
C THR A 34 9.51 -1.95 -2.85
N ASP A 35 9.75 -1.75 -4.16
CA ASP A 35 9.53 -0.45 -4.82
C ASP A 35 8.08 0.05 -4.69
N ILE A 36 7.10 -0.85 -4.82
CA ILE A 36 5.68 -0.51 -4.65
C ILE A 36 5.40 -0.12 -3.20
N LEU A 37 5.97 -0.86 -2.25
CA LEU A 37 5.83 -0.59 -0.82
C LEU A 37 6.40 0.78 -0.46
N LEU A 38 7.55 1.16 -1.02
CA LEU A 38 8.16 2.47 -0.81
C LEU A 38 7.31 3.62 -1.37
N LYS A 39 6.70 3.45 -2.55
CA LYS A 39 5.76 4.45 -3.11
C LYS A 39 4.53 4.65 -2.23
N ILE A 40 4.02 3.57 -1.64
CA ILE A 40 2.92 3.64 -0.68
C ILE A 40 3.36 4.40 0.58
N CYS A 41 4.56 4.10 1.10
CA CYS A 41 5.12 4.79 2.25
C CYS A 41 5.25 6.31 2.01
N GLU A 42 5.75 6.72 0.85
CA GLU A 42 5.90 8.12 0.48
C GLU A 42 4.54 8.84 0.43
N VAL A 43 3.53 8.25 -0.23
CA VAL A 43 2.19 8.85 -0.32
C VAL A 43 1.46 8.89 1.01
N LEU A 44 1.65 7.87 1.84
CA LEU A 44 1.02 7.80 3.15
C LEU A 44 1.82 8.50 4.24
N ASP A 45 3.00 9.05 3.92
CA ASP A 45 3.92 9.65 4.89
C ASP A 45 4.13 8.73 6.10
N CYS A 46 4.55 7.49 5.82
CA CYS A 46 4.76 6.46 6.83
C CYS A 46 6.01 5.64 6.55
N ARG A 47 6.39 4.81 7.52
CA ARG A 47 7.50 3.88 7.38
C ARG A 47 6.98 2.50 6.96
N LEU A 48 7.90 1.62 6.56
CA LEU A 48 7.56 0.29 6.07
C LEU A 48 6.92 -0.57 7.18
N GLU A 49 7.43 -0.45 8.39
CA GLU A 49 6.92 -1.11 9.60
C GLU A 49 5.51 -0.67 10.01
N ASP A 50 5.01 0.45 9.48
CA ASP A 50 3.66 0.93 9.76
C ASP A 50 2.60 0.26 8.86
N ILE A 51 3.02 -0.40 7.76
CA ILE A 51 2.13 -1.01 6.75
C ILE A 51 2.36 -2.50 6.52
N MET A 52 3.32 -3.11 7.21
CA MET A 52 3.67 -4.52 7.08
C MET A 52 3.90 -5.18 8.43
N GLU A 53 3.49 -6.43 8.55
CA GLU A 53 3.79 -7.28 9.69
C GLU A 53 4.18 -8.69 9.22
N THR A 54 4.98 -9.38 10.03
CA THR A 54 5.27 -10.80 9.82
C THR A 54 4.14 -11.62 10.40
N ILE A 55 3.59 -12.54 9.63
CA ILE A 55 2.62 -13.53 10.10
C ILE A 55 3.40 -14.80 10.47
N LYS A 56 3.12 -15.38 11.65
CA LYS A 56 3.61 -16.71 12.01
C LYS A 56 2.67 -17.76 11.42
N GLU A 57 3.24 -18.80 10.80
CA GLU A 57 2.50 -20.00 10.41
C GLU A 57 2.03 -20.81 11.63
#